data_AF-A0A8J3HTP6-F1
#
_entry.id   AF-A0A8J3HTP6-F1
#
_cell.length_a   1.000
_cell.length_b   1.000
_cell.length_c   1.000
_cell.angle_alpha   90.00
_cell.angle_beta   90.00
_cell.angle_gamma   90.00
#
_symmetry.space_group_name_H-M   'P 1'
#
loop_
_entity.id
_entity.type
_entity.pdbx_description
1 polymer ?
#
loop_
_entity_poly.entity_id
_entity_poly.type
_entity_poly.pdbx_seq_one_letter_code
_entity_poly.pdbx_strand_id
1 'polypeptide(L)'
;MKAQTDETIALRYCPDDEATWHDLHTWLFPRVEKWVRNANINAWYGQQREVSEDITQEAVLRTFRYSQRAAQGEVRPIGSLKSLGQTIAQNYFRDRRKKDWNLVRPSQESDHPESYLESVSPLGKIDPSQVAVDHMMLTNIIALAARILAKFPPGQRSALLIDLANITDFGENPTLLERSLSEAGVELKDYHHPLPTEPGEKNRHAALLSIAYKRLRREVAV
;
A
#
# COMPACT_ATOMS: atom_id res chain seq x y z
N MET A 1 30.57 49.31 16.42
CA MET A 1 29.23 48.86 16.84
C MET A 1 28.69 47.96 15.76
N LYS A 2 28.32 46.73 16.12
CA LYS A 2 28.07 45.60 15.22
C LYS A 2 26.79 45.83 14.40
N ALA A 3 26.93 45.82 13.08
CA ALA A 3 25.86 45.45 12.17
C ALA A 3 25.95 43.93 12.00
N GLN A 4 24.97 43.19 12.53
CA GLN A 4 24.94 41.73 12.48
C GLN A 4 23.65 41.33 11.77
N THR A 5 23.78 41.19 10.45
CA THR A 5 23.15 40.19 9.58
C THR A 5 21.75 39.72 9.95
N ASP A 6 20.76 40.41 9.39
CA ASP A 6 19.38 39.94 9.22
C ASP A 6 19.29 39.06 7.94
N GLU A 7 20.13 38.03 7.88
CA GLU A 7 20.17 37.03 6.80
C GLU A 7 19.87 35.67 7.42
N THR A 8 18.61 35.37 7.70
CA THR A 8 18.24 33.97 7.94
C THR A 8 16.80 33.72 7.50
N ILE A 9 16.67 32.72 6.62
CA ILE A 9 15.42 32.07 6.19
C ILE A 9 14.64 32.81 5.09
N ALA A 10 15.33 33.17 4.00
CA ALA A 10 14.69 33.05 2.70
C ALA A 10 14.57 31.55 2.39
N LEU A 11 13.39 30.96 2.68
CA LEU A 11 12.97 29.70 2.09
C LEU A 11 13.20 29.81 0.58
N ARG A 12 14.21 29.09 0.07
CA ARG A 12 14.43 28.95 -1.37
C ARG A 12 13.17 28.33 -1.96
N TYR A 13 12.30 29.17 -2.50
CA TYR A 13 11.21 28.74 -3.38
C TYR A 13 11.87 28.14 -4.62
N CYS A 14 11.85 26.82 -4.72
CA CYS A 14 12.31 26.10 -5.91
C CYS A 14 11.08 25.72 -6.72
N PRO A 15 10.85 26.32 -7.90
CA PRO A 15 9.68 25.99 -8.74
C PRO A 15 9.64 24.51 -9.16
N ASP A 16 10.77 23.79 -9.12
CA ASP A 16 10.81 22.33 -9.34
C ASP A 16 10.08 21.53 -8.24
N ASP A 17 9.99 22.06 -7.02
CA ASP A 17 9.23 21.42 -5.94
C ASP A 17 7.73 21.48 -6.23
N GLU A 18 7.22 22.63 -6.71
CA GLU A 18 5.79 22.81 -6.98
C GLU A 18 5.30 21.87 -8.09
N ALA A 19 6.07 21.73 -9.17
CA ALA A 19 5.78 20.77 -10.24
C ALA A 19 5.77 19.32 -9.73
N THR A 20 6.70 18.96 -8.85
CA THR A 20 6.79 17.62 -8.27
C THR A 20 5.54 17.26 -7.43
N TRP A 21 5.04 18.21 -6.62
CA TRP A 21 3.84 17.98 -5.81
C TRP A 21 2.56 18.01 -6.63
N HIS A 22 2.51 18.85 -7.66
CA HIS A 22 1.41 18.87 -8.63
C HIS A 22 1.32 17.55 -9.41
N ASP A 23 2.46 16.98 -9.82
CA ASP A 23 2.53 15.67 -10.47
C ASP A 23 2.07 14.54 -9.56
N LEU A 24 2.43 14.60 -8.27
CA LEU A 24 1.96 13.64 -7.28
C LEU A 24 0.45 13.73 -7.08
N HIS A 25 -0.09 14.94 -6.96
CA HIS A 25 -1.53 15.19 -6.85
C HIS A 25 -2.28 14.62 -8.06
N THR A 26 -1.87 15.02 -9.27
CA THR A 26 -2.49 14.58 -10.53
C THR A 26 -2.45 13.06 -10.69
N TRP A 27 -1.40 12.41 -10.20
CA TRP A 27 -1.28 10.95 -10.23
C TRP A 27 -2.13 10.24 -9.15
N LEU A 28 -2.30 10.83 -7.97
CA LEU A 28 -3.07 10.27 -6.87
C LEU A 28 -4.59 10.44 -7.07
N PHE A 29 -5.01 11.62 -7.51
CA PHE A 29 -6.43 12.00 -7.59
C PHE A 29 -7.33 10.96 -8.27
N PRO A 30 -7.07 10.50 -9.52
CA PRO A 30 -7.95 9.54 -10.18
C PRO A 30 -8.01 8.17 -9.47
N ARG A 31 -6.98 7.81 -8.70
CA ARG A 31 -6.94 6.57 -7.92
C ARG A 31 -7.81 6.68 -6.68
N VAL A 32 -7.67 7.79 -5.96
CA VAL A 32 -8.48 8.11 -4.79
C VAL A 32 -9.94 8.25 -5.19
N GLU A 33 -10.23 8.91 -6.31
CA GLU A 33 -11.58 9.04 -6.86
C GLU A 33 -12.23 7.68 -7.13
N LYS A 34 -11.47 6.75 -7.71
CA LYS A 34 -11.94 5.37 -7.87
C LYS A 34 -12.23 4.70 -6.51
N TRP A 35 -11.45 4.96 -5.46
CA TRP A 35 -11.73 4.40 -4.13
C TRP A 35 -12.99 4.99 -3.50
N VAL A 36 -13.15 6.32 -3.55
CA VAL A 36 -14.30 7.04 -3.00
C VAL A 36 -15.59 6.64 -3.70
N ARG A 37 -15.59 6.55 -5.03
CA ARG A 37 -16.75 6.09 -5.80
C ARG A 37 -17.18 4.66 -5.43
N ASN A 38 -16.23 3.78 -5.12
CA ASN A 38 -16.49 2.39 -4.75
C ASN A 38 -16.69 2.18 -3.23
N ALA A 39 -16.61 3.24 -2.41
CA ALA A 39 -16.66 3.11 -0.95
C ALA A 39 -18.08 2.92 -0.37
N ASN A 40 -19.12 3.21 -1.18
CA ASN A 40 -20.54 3.12 -0.82
C ASN A 40 -20.89 3.83 0.51
N ILE A 41 -20.34 5.02 0.72
CA ILE A 41 -20.69 5.87 1.87
C ILE A 41 -21.76 6.87 1.46
N ASN A 42 -22.94 6.78 2.08
CA ASN A 42 -24.07 7.66 1.81
C ASN A 42 -23.72 9.15 2.02
N ALA A 43 -22.97 9.46 3.07
CA ALA A 43 -22.53 10.83 3.36
C ALA A 43 -21.58 11.40 2.29
N TRP A 44 -20.99 10.58 1.43
CA TRP A 44 -20.11 11.01 0.34
C TRP A 44 -20.85 11.13 -1.00
N TYR A 45 -22.13 10.72 -1.05
CA TYR A 45 -22.90 10.77 -2.28
C TYR A 45 -23.17 12.22 -2.70
N GLY A 46 -22.83 12.56 -3.95
CA GLY A 46 -22.89 13.93 -4.45
C GLY A 46 -21.70 14.81 -4.04
N GLN A 47 -20.80 14.30 -3.18
CA GLN A 47 -19.58 14.98 -2.74
C GLN A 47 -18.32 14.14 -3.02
N GLN A 48 -18.41 13.16 -3.93
CA GLN A 48 -17.32 12.21 -4.14
C GLN A 48 -16.06 12.91 -4.62
N ARG A 49 -16.20 13.97 -5.42
CA ARG A 49 -15.06 14.72 -5.96
C ARG A 49 -14.32 15.47 -4.85
N GLU A 50 -15.07 16.14 -3.99
CA GLU A 50 -14.59 16.94 -2.86
C GLU A 50 -13.91 16.03 -1.84
N VAL A 51 -14.53 14.90 -1.49
CA VAL A 51 -13.92 13.90 -0.60
C VAL A 51 -12.63 13.33 -1.21
N SER A 52 -12.60 13.11 -2.53
CA SER A 52 -11.39 12.63 -3.21
C SER A 52 -10.29 13.67 -3.22
N GLU A 53 -10.65 14.94 -3.42
CA GLU A 53 -9.74 16.08 -3.36
C GLU A 53 -9.13 16.23 -1.96
N ASP A 54 -9.96 16.22 -0.91
CA ASP A 54 -9.54 16.27 0.50
C ASP A 54 -8.51 15.19 0.82
N ILE A 55 -8.81 13.93 0.45
CA ILE A 55 -7.93 12.79 0.72
C ILE A 55 -6.62 12.93 -0.05
N THR A 56 -6.69 13.38 -1.30
CA THR A 56 -5.52 13.56 -2.16
C THR A 56 -4.62 14.67 -1.62
N GLN A 57 -5.18 15.82 -1.28
CA GLN A 57 -4.45 16.97 -0.73
C GLN A 57 -3.78 16.62 0.60
N GLU A 58 -4.51 15.97 1.51
CA GLU A 58 -3.94 15.55 2.80
C GLU A 58 -2.79 14.55 2.61
N ALA A 59 -2.91 13.63 1.64
CA ALA A 59 -1.85 12.68 1.32
C ALA A 59 -0.60 13.38 0.76
N VAL A 60 -0.77 14.34 -0.16
CA VAL A 60 0.33 15.14 -0.70
C VAL A 60 1.01 15.94 0.42
N LEU A 61 0.23 16.61 1.27
CA LEU A 61 0.74 17.41 2.39
C LEU A 61 1.55 16.56 3.38
N ARG A 62 1.05 15.39 3.75
CA ARG A 62 1.78 14.46 4.64
C ARG A 62 3.04 13.91 3.99
N THR A 63 3.00 13.65 2.69
CA THR A 63 4.18 13.22 1.92
C THR A 63 5.24 14.32 1.90
N PHE A 64 4.83 15.57 1.70
CA PHE A 64 5.71 16.74 1.76
C PHE A 64 6.36 16.86 3.14
N ARG A 65 5.58 16.83 4.23
CA ARG A 65 6.12 16.89 5.59
C ARG A 65 7.09 15.74 5.87
N TYR A 66 6.79 14.53 5.40
CA TYR A 66 7.70 13.40 5.50
C TYR A 66 9.01 13.66 4.74
N SER A 67 8.94 14.25 3.54
CA SER A 67 10.13 14.59 2.74
C SER A 67 11.04 15.61 3.41
N GLN A 68 10.45 16.62 4.07
CA GLN A 68 11.22 17.60 4.84
C GLN A 68 11.96 16.94 6.00
N ARG A 69 11.27 16.09 6.76
CA ARG A 69 11.88 15.33 7.87
C ARG A 69 12.95 14.37 7.40
N ALA A 70 12.78 13.76 6.21
CA ALA A 70 13.78 12.89 5.61
C ALA A 70 15.03 13.68 5.19
N ALA A 71 14.85 14.88 4.62
CA ALA A 71 15.95 15.77 4.26
C ALA A 71 16.74 16.26 5.48
N GLN A 72 16.07 16.41 6.63
CA GLN A 72 16.67 16.73 7.92
C GLN A 72 17.32 15.52 8.62
N GLY A 73 17.16 14.30 8.06
CA GLY A 73 17.72 13.07 8.63
C GLY A 73 16.92 12.47 9.80
N GLU A 74 15.71 12.96 10.09
CA GLU A 74 14.87 12.44 11.18
C GLU A 74 14.21 11.10 10.86
N VAL A 75 13.94 10.85 9.59
CA VAL A 75 13.25 9.64 9.10
C VAL A 75 13.99 9.04 7.92
N ARG A 76 13.64 7.78 7.58
CA ARG A 76 14.27 7.08 6.46
C ARG A 76 14.08 7.85 5.14
N PRO A 77 15.12 7.90 4.27
CA PRO A 77 15.03 8.52 2.95
C PRO A 77 13.89 7.95 2.11
N ILE A 78 13.25 8.81 1.33
CA ILE A 78 12.14 8.41 0.46
C ILE A 78 12.70 7.69 -0.77
N GLY A 79 12.38 6.41 -0.94
CA GLY A 79 12.74 5.65 -2.15
C GLY A 79 11.87 5.97 -3.37
N SER A 80 10.60 6.31 -3.18
CA SER A 80 9.70 6.77 -4.24
C SER A 80 8.54 7.57 -3.69
N LEU A 81 8.44 8.83 -4.14
CA LEU A 81 7.40 9.77 -3.71
C LEU A 81 5.99 9.26 -3.98
N LYS A 82 5.76 8.71 -5.18
CA LYS A 82 4.48 8.11 -5.59
C LYS A 82 4.08 6.93 -4.70
N SER A 83 5.01 6.05 -4.35
CA SER A 83 4.72 4.91 -3.47
C SER A 83 4.34 5.33 -2.05
N LEU A 84 5.06 6.33 -1.51
CA LEU A 84 4.78 6.85 -0.18
C LEU A 84 3.43 7.58 -0.16
N GLY A 85 3.19 8.47 -1.12
CA GLY A 85 1.93 9.20 -1.25
C GLY A 85 0.74 8.28 -1.42
N GLN A 86 0.87 7.20 -2.20
CA GLN A 86 -0.18 6.19 -2.33
C GLN A 86 -0.48 5.50 -0.99
N THR A 87 0.55 5.13 -0.24
CA THR A 87 0.39 4.47 1.07
C THR A 87 -0.32 5.40 2.06
N ILE A 88 0.08 6.67 2.10
CA ILE A 88 -0.54 7.68 2.95
C ILE A 88 -2.01 7.90 2.55
N ALA A 89 -2.29 8.05 1.24
CA ALA A 89 -3.64 8.22 0.73
C ALA A 89 -4.55 7.04 1.08
N GLN A 90 -4.06 5.80 0.96
CA GLN A 90 -4.80 4.60 1.32
C GLN A 90 -5.12 4.56 2.82
N ASN A 91 -4.14 4.88 3.66
CA ASN A 91 -4.35 4.90 5.11
C ASN A 91 -5.37 5.99 5.49
N TYR A 92 -5.23 7.20 4.95
CA TYR A 92 -6.14 8.29 5.23
C TYR A 92 -7.56 8.03 4.72
N PHE A 93 -7.70 7.46 3.51
CA PHE A 93 -8.98 6.98 2.99
C PHE A 93 -9.64 5.98 3.94
N ARG A 94 -8.90 4.97 4.43
CA ARG A 94 -9.42 3.98 5.37
C ARG A 94 -9.88 4.62 6.68
N ASP A 95 -9.08 5.53 7.23
CA ASP A 95 -9.40 6.22 8.48
C ASP A 95 -10.64 7.11 8.33
N ARG A 96 -10.73 7.86 7.24
CA ARG A 96 -11.89 8.72 6.95
C ARG A 96 -13.14 7.90 6.67
N ARG A 97 -13.02 6.82 5.88
CA ARG A 97 -14.10 5.87 5.63
C ARG A 97 -14.64 5.33 6.96
N LYS A 98 -13.75 4.89 7.86
CA LYS A 98 -14.12 4.40 9.19
C LYS A 98 -14.83 5.46 10.01
N LYS A 99 -14.35 6.71 10.01
CA LYS A 99 -14.95 7.82 10.75
C LYS A 99 -16.35 8.17 10.23
N ASP A 100 -16.50 8.32 8.92
CA ASP A 100 -17.74 8.79 8.29
C ASP A 100 -18.80 7.69 8.24
N TRP A 101 -18.39 6.41 8.21
CA TRP A 101 -19.30 5.29 8.43
C TRP A 101 -19.96 5.33 9.82
N ASN A 102 -19.21 5.76 10.85
CA ASN A 102 -19.73 5.86 12.22
C ASN A 102 -20.60 7.12 12.46
N LEU A 103 -20.58 8.09 11.55
CA LEU A 103 -21.34 9.35 11.66
C LEU A 103 -22.77 9.23 11.12
N VAL A 104 -23.08 8.18 10.36
CA VAL A 104 -24.45 7.87 9.94
C VAL A 104 -25.17 7.17 11.11
N ARG A 105 -25.56 7.95 12.12
CA ARG A 105 -26.62 7.53 13.07
C ARG A 105 -27.95 7.47 12.33
N PRO A 106 -28.79 6.44 12.51
CA PRO A 106 -30.20 6.51 12.16
C PRO A 106 -30.87 7.47 13.15
N SER A 107 -31.08 8.72 12.74
CA SER A 107 -32.13 9.54 13.32
C SER A 107 -33.44 9.20 12.61
N GLN A 108 -34.06 8.08 13.00
CA GLN A 108 -35.47 7.78 12.73
C GLN A 108 -36.03 6.95 13.89
N GLU A 109 -36.20 7.60 15.04
CA GLU A 109 -37.36 7.33 15.88
C GLU A 109 -38.52 8.15 15.28
N SER A 110 -39.35 7.51 14.46
CA SER A 110 -40.75 7.92 14.23
C SER A 110 -41.49 6.80 13.51
N ASP A 111 -42.16 5.99 14.33
CA ASP A 111 -43.46 5.36 14.10
C ASP A 111 -43.84 4.95 12.68
N HIS A 112 -43.45 3.74 12.27
CA HIS A 112 -44.31 2.88 11.45
C HIS A 112 -44.07 1.41 11.81
N PRO A 113 -45.09 0.68 12.31
CA PRO A 113 -45.02 -0.77 12.39
C PRO A 113 -45.35 -1.36 11.00
N GLU A 114 -44.72 -2.49 10.69
CA GLU A 114 -44.98 -3.37 9.55
C GLU A 114 -44.30 -3.00 8.21
N SER A 115 -43.13 -3.59 7.96
CA SER A 115 -43.05 -4.81 7.12
C SER A 115 -41.64 -5.01 6.56
N TYR A 116 -41.22 -6.28 6.52
CA TYR A 116 -40.04 -6.87 5.85
C TYR A 116 -38.70 -6.87 6.61
N LEU A 117 -38.50 -8.00 7.31
CA LEU A 117 -37.28 -8.83 7.36
C LEU A 117 -36.10 -8.30 6.51
N GLU A 118 -34.98 -7.93 7.13
CA GLU A 118 -33.81 -8.80 7.36
C GLU A 118 -32.63 -7.98 7.93
N SER A 119 -31.97 -8.51 8.97
CA SER A 119 -30.61 -8.16 9.41
C SER A 119 -30.35 -6.75 10.00
N VAL A 120 -30.90 -6.50 11.19
CA VAL A 120 -30.20 -5.66 12.19
C VAL A 120 -29.02 -6.48 12.73
N SER A 121 -27.78 -6.06 12.49
CA SER A 121 -26.62 -6.59 13.21
C SER A 121 -25.88 -5.49 13.97
N PRO A 122 -25.82 -5.56 15.31
CA PRO A 122 -25.13 -4.59 16.14
C PRO A 122 -23.61 -4.86 16.10
N LEU A 123 -22.82 -3.78 16.23
CA LEU A 123 -21.36 -3.75 16.26
C LEU A 123 -20.63 -4.17 14.97
N GLY A 124 -20.04 -3.19 14.28
CA GLY A 124 -18.69 -3.33 13.71
C GLY A 124 -18.39 -4.54 12.83
N LYS A 125 -19.37 -5.08 12.09
CA LYS A 125 -19.10 -6.16 11.15
C LYS A 125 -18.33 -5.57 9.98
N ILE A 126 -17.04 -5.92 9.92
CA ILE A 126 -16.28 -5.95 8.68
C ILE A 126 -17.20 -6.59 7.65
N ASP A 127 -17.58 -5.81 6.63
CA ASP A 127 -18.44 -6.31 5.57
C ASP A 127 -17.82 -7.60 5.01
N PRO A 128 -18.46 -8.78 5.20
CA PRO A 128 -17.88 -10.05 4.79
C PRO A 128 -17.71 -10.11 3.27
N SER A 129 -18.44 -9.31 2.51
CA SER A 129 -18.27 -9.21 1.06
C SER A 129 -16.98 -8.47 0.70
N GLN A 130 -16.66 -7.36 1.37
CA GLN A 130 -15.36 -6.69 1.21
C GLN A 130 -14.20 -7.55 1.75
N VAL A 131 -14.44 -8.17 2.92
CA VAL A 131 -13.84 -9.42 3.42
C VAL A 131 -13.25 -10.30 2.30
N ALA A 132 -14.21 -10.88 1.61
CA ALA A 132 -14.04 -11.83 0.55
C ALA A 132 -13.36 -11.20 -0.68
N VAL A 133 -13.74 -9.99 -1.09
CA VAL A 133 -13.15 -9.32 -2.27
C VAL A 133 -11.66 -9.04 -2.05
N ASP A 134 -11.27 -8.50 -0.91
CA ASP A 134 -9.86 -8.21 -0.60
C ASP A 134 -9.06 -9.52 -0.49
N HIS A 135 -9.63 -10.55 0.15
CA HIS A 135 -9.01 -11.87 0.24
C HIS A 135 -8.88 -12.53 -1.15
N MET A 136 -9.88 -12.40 -2.01
CA MET A 136 -9.86 -12.91 -3.39
C MET A 136 -8.82 -12.17 -4.24
N MET A 137 -8.74 -10.84 -4.13
CA MET A 137 -7.73 -10.05 -4.83
C MET A 137 -6.32 -10.41 -4.37
N LEU A 138 -6.08 -10.50 -3.06
CA LEU A 138 -4.79 -10.90 -2.50
C LEU A 138 -4.41 -12.31 -2.96
N THR A 139 -5.34 -13.27 -2.86
CA THR A 139 -5.15 -14.65 -3.33
C THR A 139 -4.76 -14.69 -4.81
N ASN A 140 -5.48 -13.93 -5.66
CA ASN A 140 -5.21 -13.89 -7.09
C ASN A 140 -3.84 -13.26 -7.40
N ILE A 141 -3.47 -12.17 -6.71
CA ILE A 141 -2.16 -11.51 -6.88
C ILE A 141 -1.03 -12.46 -6.47
N ILE A 142 -1.16 -13.15 -5.32
CA ILE A 142 -0.13 -14.09 -4.86
C ILE A 142 -0.04 -15.29 -5.80
N ALA A 143 -1.16 -15.85 -6.25
CA ALA A 143 -1.19 -16.95 -7.22
C ALA A 143 -0.58 -16.54 -8.59
N LEU A 144 -0.81 -15.31 -9.03
CA LEU A 144 -0.19 -14.77 -10.24
C LEU A 144 1.33 -14.63 -10.06
N ALA A 145 1.76 -14.03 -8.94
CA ALA A 145 3.18 -13.87 -8.61
C ALA A 145 3.91 -15.21 -8.52
N ALA A 146 3.30 -16.23 -7.92
CA ALA A 146 3.84 -17.58 -7.83
C ALA A 146 4.06 -18.20 -9.23
N ARG A 147 3.05 -18.11 -10.12
CA ARG A 147 3.15 -18.60 -11.51
C ARG A 147 4.22 -17.87 -12.33
N ILE A 148 4.36 -16.56 -12.12
CA ILE A 148 5.43 -15.76 -12.75
C ILE A 148 6.79 -16.21 -12.26
N LEU A 149 6.93 -16.37 -10.94
CA LEU A 149 8.19 -16.76 -10.30
C LEU A 149 8.64 -18.17 -10.72
N ALA A 150 7.71 -19.10 -10.91
CA ALA A 150 8.03 -20.44 -11.42
C ALA A 150 8.77 -20.41 -12.77
N LYS A 151 8.50 -19.38 -13.59
CA LYS A 151 9.12 -19.16 -14.92
C LYS A 151 10.44 -18.37 -14.87
N PHE A 152 10.88 -17.94 -13.69
CA PHE A 152 12.11 -17.17 -13.59
C PHE A 152 13.35 -18.02 -13.92
N PRO A 153 14.43 -17.39 -14.42
CA PRO A 153 15.72 -18.06 -14.55
C PRO A 153 16.14 -18.68 -13.21
N PRO A 154 16.73 -19.88 -13.20
CA PRO A 154 16.92 -20.67 -11.98
C PRO A 154 17.72 -19.93 -10.91
N GLY A 155 18.72 -19.14 -11.28
CA GLY A 155 19.50 -18.33 -10.33
C GLY A 155 18.70 -17.19 -9.68
N GLN A 156 17.84 -16.51 -10.44
CA GLN A 156 16.96 -15.44 -9.93
C GLN A 156 15.85 -16.02 -9.05
N ARG A 157 15.24 -17.11 -9.52
CA ARG A 157 14.20 -17.84 -8.81
C ARG A 157 14.71 -18.32 -7.44
N SER A 158 15.86 -19.00 -7.42
CA SER A 158 16.44 -19.55 -6.20
C SER A 158 16.85 -18.45 -5.22
N ALA A 159 17.45 -17.35 -5.69
CA ALA A 159 17.80 -16.23 -4.80
C ALA A 159 16.57 -15.63 -4.12
N LEU A 160 15.49 -15.43 -4.87
CA LEU A 160 14.24 -14.87 -4.34
C LEU A 160 13.53 -15.85 -3.41
N LEU A 161 13.50 -17.14 -3.73
CA LEU A 161 12.88 -18.15 -2.86
C LEU A 161 13.66 -18.36 -1.56
N ILE A 162 15.00 -18.28 -1.58
CA ILE A 162 15.81 -18.33 -0.35
C ILE A 162 15.49 -17.13 0.55
N ASP A 163 15.41 -15.93 -0.03
CA ASP A 163 15.03 -14.72 0.71
C ASP A 163 13.63 -14.86 1.32
N LEU A 164 12.64 -15.28 0.51
CA LEU A 164 11.28 -15.53 0.97
C LEU A 164 11.21 -16.62 2.04
N ALA A 165 11.92 -17.73 1.88
CA ALA A 165 11.92 -18.83 2.85
C ALA A 165 12.50 -18.38 4.19
N ASN A 166 13.54 -17.55 4.20
CA ASN A 166 14.19 -17.07 5.42
C ASN A 166 13.35 -16.03 6.20
N ILE A 167 12.41 -15.35 5.54
CA ILE A 167 11.48 -14.42 6.20
C ILE A 167 10.11 -15.05 6.49
N THR A 168 9.84 -16.24 5.97
CA THR A 168 8.57 -16.94 6.17
C THR A 168 8.64 -17.75 7.46
N ASP A 169 7.65 -17.54 8.33
CA ASP A 169 7.46 -18.38 9.50
C ASP A 169 6.66 -19.63 9.11
N PHE A 170 7.34 -20.77 9.01
CA PHE A 170 6.74 -22.05 8.66
C PHE A 170 6.01 -22.64 9.87
N GLY A 171 4.77 -22.18 10.10
CA GLY A 171 3.88 -22.72 11.12
C GLY A 171 3.21 -24.05 10.73
N GLU A 172 2.28 -24.49 11.58
CA GLU A 172 1.50 -25.71 11.36
C GLU A 172 0.59 -25.63 10.12
N ASN A 173 0.13 -24.43 9.77
CA ASN A 173 -0.73 -24.20 8.61
C ASN A 173 0.04 -23.46 7.51
N PRO A 174 0.03 -23.95 6.25
CA PRO A 174 0.74 -23.30 5.17
C PRO A 174 0.14 -21.93 4.88
N THR A 175 1.02 -20.94 4.78
CA THR A 175 0.65 -19.57 4.41
C THR A 175 0.07 -19.51 2.99
N LEU A 176 -0.62 -18.41 2.67
CA LEU A 176 -1.18 -18.17 1.33
C LEU A 176 -0.08 -18.19 0.25
N LEU A 177 1.12 -17.69 0.60
CA LEU A 177 2.30 -17.73 -0.25
C LEU A 177 2.77 -19.17 -0.50
N GLU A 178 2.90 -19.98 0.55
CA GLU A 178 3.31 -21.39 0.43
C GLU A 178 2.34 -22.21 -0.44
N ARG A 179 1.03 -22.04 -0.23
CA ARG A 179 0.02 -22.73 -1.05
C ARG A 179 0.12 -22.33 -2.52
N SER A 180 0.21 -21.03 -2.78
CA SER A 180 0.28 -20.51 -4.16
C SER A 180 1.55 -20.95 -4.88
N LEU A 181 2.68 -21.02 -4.17
CA LEU A 181 3.94 -21.54 -4.72
C LEU A 181 3.87 -23.04 -4.97
N SER A 182 3.29 -23.81 -4.04
CA SER A 182 3.09 -25.26 -4.20
C SER A 182 2.21 -25.59 -5.40
N GLU A 183 1.11 -24.85 -5.59
CA GLU A 183 0.26 -24.95 -6.79
C GLU A 183 1.01 -24.62 -8.09
N ALA A 184 2.01 -23.74 -8.01
CA ALA A 184 2.90 -23.42 -9.14
C ALA A 184 4.08 -24.42 -9.29
N GLY A 185 4.10 -25.50 -8.51
CA GLY A 185 5.14 -26.53 -8.54
C GLY A 185 6.45 -26.13 -7.84
N VAL A 186 6.38 -25.19 -6.89
CA VAL A 186 7.53 -24.70 -6.12
C VAL A 186 7.31 -24.95 -4.64
N GLU A 187 8.12 -25.82 -4.05
CA GLU A 187 8.09 -26.05 -2.60
C GLU A 187 9.00 -25.04 -1.88
N LEU A 188 8.43 -24.06 -1.18
CA LEU A 188 9.20 -22.98 -0.54
C LEU A 188 10.15 -23.50 0.55
N LYS A 189 9.78 -24.59 1.23
CA LYS A 189 10.58 -25.21 2.30
C LYS A 189 11.95 -25.70 1.81
N ASP A 190 12.03 -26.16 0.56
CA ASP A 190 13.28 -26.62 -0.05
C ASP A 190 14.33 -25.51 -0.16
N TYR A 191 13.91 -24.24 -0.08
CA TYR A 191 14.77 -23.08 -0.21
C TYR A 191 15.17 -22.45 1.13
N HIS A 192 14.81 -23.07 2.26
CA HIS A 192 15.24 -22.61 3.57
C HIS A 192 16.73 -22.95 3.78
N HIS A 193 17.58 -22.02 3.34
CA HIS A 193 19.03 -22.15 3.38
C HIS A 193 19.66 -20.94 4.06
N PRO A 194 20.76 -21.14 4.81
CA PRO A 194 21.54 -20.03 5.35
C PRO A 194 22.06 -19.16 4.21
N LEU A 195 22.01 -17.84 4.40
CA LEU A 195 22.50 -16.88 3.42
C LEU A 195 24.02 -17.01 3.23
N PRO A 196 24.55 -16.79 2.00
CA PRO A 196 25.99 -16.86 1.75
C PRO A 196 26.77 -15.90 2.64
N THR A 197 27.81 -16.42 3.30
CA THR A 197 28.64 -15.65 4.24
C THR A 197 29.86 -15.05 3.56
N GLU A 198 30.34 -15.67 2.48
CA GLU A 198 31.46 -15.18 1.69
C GLU A 198 31.11 -13.88 0.92
N PRO A 199 31.97 -12.85 0.92
CA PRO A 199 31.67 -11.57 0.27
C PRO A 199 31.32 -11.68 -1.22
N GLY A 200 32.02 -12.55 -1.96
CA GLY A 200 31.80 -12.74 -3.39
C GLY A 200 30.44 -13.35 -3.70
N GLU A 201 30.07 -14.40 -2.96
CA GLU A 201 28.78 -15.08 -3.11
C GLU A 201 27.62 -14.21 -2.63
N LYS A 202 27.83 -13.47 -1.53
CA LYS A 202 26.85 -12.51 -1.01
C LYS A 202 26.52 -11.42 -2.03
N ASN A 203 27.54 -10.85 -2.68
CA ASN A 203 27.33 -9.84 -3.71
C ASN A 203 26.59 -10.41 -4.93
N ARG A 204 26.95 -11.62 -5.35
CA ARG A 204 26.26 -12.31 -6.46
C ARG A 204 24.80 -12.61 -6.12
N HIS A 205 24.53 -13.11 -4.92
CA HIS A 205 23.18 -13.39 -4.44
C HIS A 205 22.33 -12.12 -4.36
N ALA A 206 22.86 -11.03 -3.78
CA ALA A 206 22.19 -9.75 -3.69
C ALA A 206 21.86 -9.15 -5.07
N ALA A 207 22.77 -9.30 -6.05
CA ALA A 207 22.52 -8.87 -7.42
C ALA A 207 21.38 -9.67 -8.07
N LEU A 208 21.39 -11.00 -7.92
CA LEU A 208 20.34 -11.87 -8.44
C LEU A 208 18.98 -11.57 -7.80
N LEU A 209 18.96 -11.34 -6.48
CA LEU A 209 17.77 -10.98 -5.72
C LEU A 209 17.19 -9.63 -6.18
N SER A 210 18.03 -8.60 -6.32
CA SER A 210 17.62 -7.27 -6.80
C SER A 210 17.00 -7.34 -8.20
N ILE A 211 17.61 -8.12 -9.10
CA ILE A 211 17.08 -8.33 -10.45
C ILE A 211 15.75 -9.08 -10.40
N ALA A 212 15.65 -10.14 -9.58
CA ALA A 212 14.44 -10.93 -9.42
C ALA A 212 13.26 -10.09 -8.91
N TYR A 213 13.44 -9.27 -7.86
CA TYR A 213 12.40 -8.38 -7.37
C TYR A 213 11.98 -7.32 -8.38
N LYS A 214 12.94 -6.70 -9.09
CA LYS A 214 12.63 -5.73 -10.17
C LYS A 214 11.82 -6.37 -11.28
N ARG A 215 12.16 -7.61 -11.66
CA ARG A 215 11.42 -8.37 -12.66
C ARG A 215 10.01 -8.70 -12.19
N LEU A 216 9.87 -9.24 -10.98
CA LEU A 216 8.58 -9.60 -10.41
C LEU A 216 7.64 -8.40 -10.36
N ARG A 217 8.15 -7.24 -9.92
CA ARG A 217 7.38 -5.99 -9.90
C ARG A 217 6.89 -5.55 -11.28
N ARG A 218 7.68 -5.77 -12.34
CA ARG A 218 7.29 -5.42 -13.72
C ARG A 218 6.20 -6.34 -14.25
N GLU A 219 6.33 -7.63 -13.99
CA GLU A 219 5.41 -8.67 -14.50
C GLU A 219 4.06 -8.68 -13.76
N VAL A 220 4.03 -8.28 -12.48
CA VAL A 220 2.79 -8.21 -11.66
C VAL A 220 2.04 -6.88 -11.82
N ALA A 221 2.68 -5.82 -12.34
CA ALA A 221 2.07 -4.51 -12.52
C ALA A 221 1.33 -4.33 -13.87
N VAL A 222 1.20 -5.40 -14.65
CA VAL A 222 0.49 -5.46 -15.94
C VAL A 222 -1.00 -5.70 -15.73
#